data_AF-A0A8S0NJE9-F1
#
_entry.id   AF-A0A8S0NJE9-F1
#
_cell.length_a   1.000
_cell.length_b   1.000
_cell.length_c   1.000
_cell.angle_alpha   90.00
_cell.angle_beta   90.00
_cell.angle_gamma   90.00
#
_symmetry.space_group_name_H-M   'P 1'
#
loop_
_entity.id
_entity.type
_entity.pdbx_description
1 polymer ?
#
loop_
_entity_poly.entity_id
_entity_poly.type
_entity_poly.pdbx_seq_one_letter_code
_entity_poly.pdbx_strand_id
1 'polypeptide(L)'
;MASTFSSTAASLLVFAMLLQTCLATRRLTALVQDPPMTMEYHKGALLTGRIAINLVWYGDFTAAQRAALTDFLSSLSSTTTPSPSVATWFSTAHKYYAASKTPFPTLTINAHVLDTSCSLGKHLKEPDLLALAARGGRRRAINVVLTAPDVAVAGFCSSRCGSHGASPRSRAGRFAYVWVGNPAAQCPGQCAWPFHQPQYGPQTAPLGPPNGDVGVDGMVVSLASMLVGAVTNPFGNGFFQGPKEAPLEAATACAGVYGKGAYPGFPGELLVDPATGASYNANGARGRKYLVPALVDPDTS
;
A
#
# COMPACT_ATOMS: atom_id res chain seq x y z
N MET A 1 63.75 16.36 -40.75
CA MET A 1 63.10 15.05 -40.51
C MET A 1 62.47 15.01 -39.13
N ALA A 2 61.52 15.91 -38.82
CA ALA A 2 60.86 15.97 -37.50
C ALA A 2 59.33 16.18 -37.59
N SER A 3 58.79 16.45 -38.78
CA SER A 3 57.36 16.76 -38.98
C SER A 3 56.52 15.54 -39.37
N THR A 4 57.11 14.43 -39.82
CA THR A 4 56.37 13.25 -40.27
C THR A 4 56.05 12.23 -39.17
N PHE A 5 56.81 12.22 -38.06
CA PHE A 5 56.58 11.30 -36.94
C PHE A 5 55.42 11.69 -36.02
N SER A 6 55.02 12.97 -36.01
CA SER A 6 53.97 13.47 -35.12
C SER A 6 52.55 13.13 -35.61
N SER A 7 52.36 13.04 -36.93
CA SER A 7 51.06 12.78 -37.56
C SER A 7 50.59 11.31 -37.42
N THR A 8 51.54 10.36 -37.47
CA THR A 8 51.25 8.92 -37.31
C THR A 8 50.92 8.54 -35.88
N ALA A 9 51.59 9.17 -34.89
CA ALA A 9 51.32 8.96 -33.47
C ALA A 9 49.93 9.49 -33.06
N ALA A 10 49.53 10.66 -33.58
CA ALA A 10 48.21 11.23 -33.32
C ALA A 10 47.07 10.37 -33.90
N SER A 11 47.28 9.79 -35.08
CA SER A 11 46.29 8.93 -35.75
C SER A 11 46.07 7.60 -35.03
N LEU A 12 47.13 7.00 -34.45
CA LEU A 12 47.05 5.78 -33.64
C LEU A 12 46.34 6.02 -32.29
N LEU A 13 46.56 7.18 -31.68
CA LEU A 13 45.87 7.58 -30.43
C LEU A 13 44.37 7.77 -30.62
N VAL A 14 43.95 8.40 -31.72
CA VAL A 14 42.51 8.57 -32.04
C VAL A 14 41.84 7.23 -32.33
N PHE A 15 42.52 6.32 -33.04
CA PHE A 15 41.97 4.99 -33.32
C PHE A 15 41.88 4.11 -32.05
N ALA A 16 42.85 4.22 -31.13
CA ALA A 16 42.81 3.54 -29.83
C ALA A 16 41.68 4.06 -28.92
N MET A 17 41.40 5.38 -28.93
CA MET A 17 40.30 5.96 -28.17
C MET A 17 38.92 5.57 -28.75
N LEU A 18 38.79 5.44 -30.07
CA LEU A 18 37.56 4.99 -30.72
C LEU A 18 37.29 3.48 -30.55
N LEU A 19 38.33 2.65 -30.39
CA LEU A 19 38.14 1.23 -30.05
C LEU A 19 37.66 1.05 -28.59
N GLN A 20 38.08 1.92 -27.67
CA GLN A 20 37.66 1.87 -26.26
C GLN A 20 36.18 2.26 -26.05
N THR A 21 35.60 3.08 -26.91
CA THR A 21 34.17 3.44 -26.82
C THR A 21 33.24 2.34 -27.35
N CYS A 22 33.72 1.45 -28.23
CA CYS A 22 32.94 0.33 -28.77
C CYS A 22 32.91 -0.93 -27.88
N LEU A 23 33.84 -1.07 -26.92
CA LEU A 23 33.92 -2.22 -26.01
C LEU A 23 33.21 -2.02 -24.67
N ALA A 24 32.64 -0.83 -24.43
CA ALA A 24 31.91 -0.51 -23.21
C ALA A 24 30.38 -0.71 -23.34
N THR A 25 29.93 -1.74 -24.06
CA THR A 25 28.56 -2.25 -23.85
C THR A 25 28.54 -2.96 -22.50
N ARG A 26 28.23 -2.22 -21.43
CA ARG A 26 27.81 -2.82 -20.16
C ARG A 26 26.55 -3.64 -20.41
N ARG A 27 26.71 -4.94 -20.67
CA ARG A 27 25.62 -5.91 -20.51
C ARG A 27 25.26 -5.94 -19.02
N LEU A 28 24.21 -5.24 -18.64
CA LEU A 28 23.50 -5.46 -17.38
C LEU A 28 22.72 -6.78 -17.51
N THR A 29 23.44 -7.90 -17.43
CA THR A 29 22.88 -9.25 -17.29
C THR A 29 23.27 -9.83 -15.93
N ALA A 30 23.32 -9.00 -14.90
CA ALA A 30 23.34 -9.49 -13.53
C ALA A 30 21.89 -9.43 -13.03
N LEU A 31 21.21 -10.60 -13.06
CA LEU A 31 20.13 -10.86 -12.12
C LEU A 31 20.78 -10.83 -10.74
N VAL A 32 20.78 -9.67 -10.08
CA VAL A 32 21.00 -9.63 -8.64
C VAL A 32 19.86 -10.48 -8.06
N GLN A 33 20.20 -11.66 -7.54
CA GLN A 33 19.26 -12.37 -6.68
C GLN A 33 19.14 -11.49 -5.44
N ASP A 34 18.04 -10.74 -5.37
CA ASP A 34 17.70 -10.03 -4.15
C ASP A 34 17.65 -11.08 -3.02
N PRO A 35 18.26 -10.78 -1.85
CA PRO A 35 18.19 -11.70 -0.73
C PRO A 35 16.72 -12.03 -0.42
N PRO A 36 16.43 -13.27 0.00
CA PRO A 36 15.07 -13.69 0.32
C PRO A 36 14.42 -12.68 1.28
N MET A 37 13.25 -12.17 0.91
CA MET A 37 12.49 -11.20 1.71
C MET A 37 11.77 -11.96 2.82
N THR A 38 12.52 -12.36 3.85
CA THR A 38 11.94 -13.05 5.00
C THR A 38 11.32 -12.04 5.97
N MET A 39 10.01 -12.18 6.23
CA MET A 39 9.29 -11.39 7.23
C MET A 39 9.46 -12.01 8.62
N GLU A 40 10.37 -11.46 9.43
CA GLU A 40 10.66 -11.97 10.77
C GLU A 40 9.54 -11.65 11.76
N TYR A 41 9.20 -12.61 12.63
CA TYR A 41 8.29 -12.39 13.75
C TYR A 41 9.06 -11.97 15.01
N HIS A 42 8.87 -10.72 15.43
CA HIS A 42 9.54 -10.11 16.58
C HIS A 42 8.85 -10.40 17.93
N LYS A 43 8.03 -11.47 17.97
CA LYS A 43 7.36 -12.01 19.17
C LYS A 43 6.46 -11.02 19.92
N GLY A 44 6.04 -9.93 19.26
CA GLY A 44 5.07 -8.99 19.80
C GLY A 44 3.65 -9.52 19.79
N ALA A 45 2.78 -8.88 20.57
CA ALA A 45 1.39 -9.27 20.61
C ALA A 45 0.72 -9.04 19.25
N LEU A 46 -0.10 -9.99 18.80
CA LEU A 46 -0.97 -9.85 17.64
C LEU A 46 -2.43 -9.64 18.06
N LEU A 47 -3.29 -9.27 17.12
CA LEU A 47 -4.72 -9.14 17.36
C LEU A 47 -5.35 -10.54 17.41
N THR A 48 -6.15 -10.84 18.43
CA THR A 48 -6.81 -12.16 18.58
C THR A 48 -8.26 -12.03 19.04
N GLY A 49 -9.06 -13.04 18.72
CA GLY A 49 -10.49 -13.07 19.01
C GLY A 49 -11.30 -12.20 18.06
N ARG A 50 -12.42 -11.65 18.54
CA ARG A 50 -13.29 -10.76 17.76
C ARG A 50 -12.75 -9.34 17.79
N ILE A 51 -12.47 -8.77 16.63
CA ILE A 51 -11.93 -7.42 16.45
C ILE A 51 -12.94 -6.59 15.65
N ALA A 52 -13.39 -5.49 16.25
CA ALA A 52 -14.29 -4.54 15.61
C ALA A 52 -13.49 -3.57 14.70
N ILE A 53 -13.87 -3.48 13.44
CA ILE A 53 -13.40 -2.42 12.53
C ILE A 53 -14.39 -1.27 12.62
N ASN A 54 -13.94 -0.12 13.13
CA ASN A 54 -14.75 1.10 13.20
C ASN A 54 -14.22 2.12 12.19
N LEU A 55 -15.10 2.74 11.42
CA LEU A 55 -14.75 3.71 10.39
C LEU A 55 -15.00 5.12 10.91
N VAL A 56 -13.97 5.96 10.89
CA VAL A 56 -14.03 7.38 11.25
C VAL A 56 -13.85 8.20 9.97
N TRP A 57 -14.94 8.76 9.47
CA TRP A 57 -14.99 9.57 8.26
C TRP A 57 -14.79 11.03 8.62
N TYR A 58 -13.65 11.60 8.22
CA TYR A 58 -13.26 12.95 8.58
C TYR A 58 -13.27 13.86 7.35
N GLY A 59 -14.26 14.75 7.29
CA GLY A 59 -14.60 15.58 6.14
C GLY A 59 -15.66 14.98 5.24
N ASP A 60 -15.83 15.58 4.06
CA ASP A 60 -16.91 15.26 3.14
C ASP A 60 -16.59 14.06 2.25
N PHE A 61 -17.36 12.99 2.44
CA PHE A 61 -17.38 11.81 1.57
C PHE A 61 -18.78 11.65 0.98
N THR A 62 -18.87 11.29 -0.30
CA THR A 62 -20.17 10.92 -0.88
C THR A 62 -20.63 9.55 -0.38
N ALA A 63 -21.92 9.25 -0.54
CA ALA A 63 -22.44 7.93 -0.21
C ALA A 63 -21.76 6.82 -1.03
N ALA A 64 -21.42 7.08 -2.30
CA ALA A 64 -20.74 6.14 -3.18
C ALA A 64 -19.30 5.86 -2.71
N GLN A 65 -18.56 6.90 -2.30
CA GLN A 65 -17.20 6.76 -1.77
C GLN A 65 -17.19 5.96 -0.46
N ARG A 66 -18.13 6.25 0.46
CA ARG A 66 -18.28 5.48 1.69
C ARG A 66 -18.63 4.02 1.41
N ALA A 67 -19.53 3.77 0.47
CA ALA A 67 -19.94 2.43 0.10
C ALA A 67 -18.76 1.61 -0.45
N ALA A 68 -17.98 2.16 -1.39
CA ALA A 68 -16.83 1.46 -1.96
C ALA A 68 -15.79 1.02 -0.90
N LEU A 69 -15.43 1.91 0.04
CA LEU A 69 -14.46 1.59 1.09
C LEU A 69 -15.04 0.63 2.16
N THR A 70 -16.33 0.74 2.47
CA THR A 70 -17.01 -0.18 3.41
C THR A 70 -17.20 -1.58 2.80
N ASP A 71 -17.53 -1.63 1.51
CA ASP A 71 -17.69 -2.88 0.77
C ASP A 71 -16.33 -3.58 0.58
N PHE A 72 -15.25 -2.83 0.39
CA PHE A 72 -13.89 -3.38 0.39
C PHE A 72 -13.60 -4.13 1.71
N LEU A 73 -13.84 -3.49 2.85
CA LEU A 73 -13.67 -4.13 4.16
C LEU A 73 -14.60 -5.33 4.35
N SER A 74 -15.82 -5.26 3.83
CA SER A 74 -16.78 -6.38 3.87
C SER A 74 -16.30 -7.56 3.01
N SER A 75 -15.46 -7.30 2.01
CA SER A 75 -14.94 -8.30 1.08
C SER A 75 -13.84 -9.16 1.68
N LEU A 76 -13.22 -8.74 2.79
CA LEU A 76 -12.12 -9.47 3.45
C LEU A 76 -12.51 -10.87 3.93
N SER A 77 -13.78 -11.08 4.25
CA SER A 77 -14.34 -12.35 4.72
C SER A 77 -15.46 -12.88 3.82
N SER A 78 -15.58 -12.35 2.60
CA SER A 78 -16.61 -12.78 1.66
C SER A 78 -16.34 -14.18 1.15
N THR A 79 -17.33 -15.06 1.21
CA THR A 79 -17.25 -16.46 0.72
C THR A 79 -17.93 -16.66 -0.63
N THR A 80 -18.69 -15.67 -1.11
CA THR A 80 -19.51 -15.78 -2.32
C THR A 80 -18.88 -15.09 -3.54
N THR A 81 -17.72 -14.45 -3.36
CA THR A 81 -17.04 -13.69 -4.42
C THR A 81 -16.14 -14.59 -5.26
N PRO A 82 -16.20 -14.51 -6.60
CA PRO A 82 -15.38 -15.34 -7.47
C PRO A 82 -13.90 -14.99 -7.35
N SER A 83 -13.03 -15.99 -7.51
CA SER A 83 -11.58 -15.78 -7.55
C SER A 83 -11.14 -15.16 -8.89
N PRO A 84 -10.09 -14.32 -8.91
CA PRO A 84 -9.35 -13.83 -7.74
C PRO A 84 -10.23 -12.87 -6.90
N SER A 85 -10.13 -12.95 -5.58
CA SER A 85 -11.00 -12.20 -4.66
C SER A 85 -10.22 -11.50 -3.55
N VAL A 86 -10.81 -10.45 -2.97
CA VAL A 86 -10.24 -9.75 -1.80
C VAL A 86 -10.06 -10.72 -0.63
N ALA A 87 -11.00 -11.65 -0.41
CA ALA A 87 -10.89 -12.65 0.65
C ALA A 87 -9.71 -13.61 0.42
N THR A 88 -9.51 -14.08 -0.82
CA THR A 88 -8.37 -14.94 -1.17
C THR A 88 -7.05 -14.19 -0.99
N TRP A 89 -6.97 -12.94 -1.44
CA TRP A 89 -5.79 -12.08 -1.21
C TRP A 89 -5.51 -11.89 0.29
N PHE A 90 -6.54 -11.56 1.07
CA PHE A 90 -6.40 -11.30 2.49
C PHE A 90 -6.04 -12.57 3.28
N SER A 91 -6.37 -13.75 2.76
CA SER A 91 -6.00 -15.03 3.36
C SER A 91 -4.48 -15.22 3.50
N THR A 92 -3.65 -14.51 2.74
CA THR A 92 -2.19 -14.49 2.95
C THR A 92 -1.83 -14.02 4.36
N ALA A 93 -2.60 -13.11 4.97
CA ALA A 93 -2.40 -12.71 6.36
C ALA A 93 -2.60 -13.88 7.35
N HIS A 94 -3.37 -14.91 7.00
CA HIS A 94 -3.53 -16.10 7.86
C HIS A 94 -2.22 -16.88 8.00
N LYS A 95 -1.36 -16.87 6.96
CA LYS A 95 -0.07 -17.55 6.99
C LYS A 95 0.87 -16.95 8.04
N TYR A 96 0.86 -15.64 8.21
CA TYR A 96 1.59 -14.96 9.29
C TYR A 96 1.11 -15.41 10.69
N TYR A 97 -0.19 -15.60 10.86
CA TYR A 97 -0.76 -16.10 12.11
C TYR A 97 -0.41 -17.58 12.36
N ALA A 98 -0.39 -18.40 11.31
CA ALA A 98 0.10 -19.77 11.39
C ALA A 98 1.59 -19.82 11.79
N ALA A 99 2.44 -19.00 11.17
CA ALA A 99 3.87 -18.90 11.48
C ALA A 99 4.14 -18.46 12.93
N SER A 100 3.35 -17.51 13.45
CA SER A 100 3.42 -17.06 14.85
C SER A 100 2.68 -17.98 15.84
N LYS A 101 2.05 -19.06 15.36
CA LYS A 101 1.22 -19.98 16.16
C LYS A 101 0.11 -19.27 16.95
N THR A 102 -0.40 -18.16 16.41
CA THR A 102 -1.43 -17.34 17.02
C THR A 102 -2.75 -17.49 16.26
N PRO A 103 -3.91 -17.64 16.92
CA PRO A 103 -5.19 -17.71 16.21
C PRO A 103 -5.50 -16.44 15.43
N PHE A 104 -5.87 -16.57 14.16
CA PHE A 104 -6.27 -15.43 13.32
C PHE A 104 -7.53 -14.74 13.88
N PRO A 105 -7.58 -13.39 13.94
CA PRO A 105 -8.73 -12.67 14.49
C PRO A 105 -9.93 -12.72 13.54
N THR A 106 -11.13 -12.75 14.11
CA THR A 106 -12.36 -12.47 13.34
C THR A 106 -12.53 -10.97 13.24
N LEU A 107 -12.53 -10.45 12.03
CA LEU A 107 -12.77 -9.02 11.76
C LEU A 107 -14.24 -8.78 11.47
N THR A 108 -14.83 -7.75 12.07
CA THR A 108 -16.23 -7.39 11.84
C THR A 108 -16.39 -5.89 11.78
N ILE A 109 -16.97 -5.37 10.69
CA ILE A 109 -17.32 -3.96 10.58
C ILE A 109 -18.39 -3.65 11.62
N ASN A 110 -18.19 -2.55 12.35
CA ASN A 110 -19.06 -2.15 13.44
C ASN A 110 -19.56 -0.71 13.26
N ALA A 111 -18.95 0.26 13.95
CA ALA A 111 -19.46 1.63 13.98
C ALA A 111 -18.91 2.48 12.85
N HIS A 112 -19.73 3.43 12.39
CA HIS A 112 -19.32 4.54 11.53
C HIS A 112 -19.45 5.84 12.32
N VAL A 113 -18.35 6.58 12.45
CA VAL A 113 -18.30 7.92 13.05
C VAL A 113 -18.15 8.92 11.92
N LEU A 114 -19.10 9.85 11.80
CA LEU A 114 -19.07 10.91 10.78
C LEU A 114 -18.66 12.22 11.44
N ASP A 115 -17.63 12.86 10.88
CA ASP A 115 -17.18 14.20 11.26
C ASP A 115 -17.01 15.04 9.99
N THR A 116 -18.14 15.38 9.37
CA THR A 116 -18.17 16.19 8.13
C THR A 116 -17.71 17.63 8.37
N SER A 117 -17.83 18.13 9.60
CA SER A 117 -17.38 19.47 9.99
C SER A 117 -15.86 19.63 10.11
N CYS A 118 -15.10 18.54 10.01
CA CYS A 118 -13.67 18.50 10.32
C CYS A 118 -13.37 19.14 11.69
N SER A 119 -13.87 18.55 12.78
CA SER A 119 -13.85 19.16 14.12
C SER A 119 -12.47 19.52 14.70
N LEU A 120 -11.37 18.99 14.16
CA LEU A 120 -9.99 19.33 14.51
C LEU A 120 -9.32 20.25 13.46
N GLY A 121 -10.09 20.80 12.53
CA GLY A 121 -9.61 21.58 11.39
C GLY A 121 -9.16 20.71 10.20
N LYS A 122 -8.76 21.35 9.09
CA LYS A 122 -8.32 20.66 7.86
C LYS A 122 -6.81 20.44 7.77
N HIS A 123 -6.07 20.71 8.84
CA HIS A 123 -4.62 20.48 8.92
C HIS A 123 -4.32 19.61 10.15
N LEU A 124 -4.07 18.33 9.92
CA LEU A 124 -3.88 17.35 10.97
C LEU A 124 -2.42 16.93 11.12
N LYS A 125 -2.04 16.59 12.35
CA LYS A 125 -0.78 15.94 12.71
C LYS A 125 -1.05 14.55 13.28
N GLU A 126 0.00 13.77 13.51
CA GLU A 126 -0.11 12.41 14.06
C GLU A 126 -0.94 12.33 15.37
N PRO A 127 -0.80 13.26 16.34
CA PRO A 127 -1.65 13.25 17.54
C PRO A 127 -3.14 13.43 17.23
N ASP A 128 -3.49 14.19 16.20
CA ASP A 128 -4.88 14.39 15.77
C ASP A 128 -5.46 13.11 15.17
N LEU A 129 -4.65 12.37 14.39
CA LEU A 129 -5.06 11.05 13.87
C LEU A 129 -5.38 10.08 15.01
N LEU A 130 -4.54 10.03 16.05
CA LEU A 130 -4.79 9.20 17.23
C LEU A 130 -6.05 9.67 17.99
N ALA A 131 -6.27 10.98 18.11
CA ALA A 131 -7.47 11.52 18.73
C ALA A 131 -8.75 11.17 17.95
N LEU A 132 -8.70 11.21 16.62
CA LEU A 132 -9.79 10.76 15.75
C LEU A 132 -10.02 9.26 15.88
N ALA A 133 -8.97 8.46 15.84
CA ALA A 133 -9.05 7.00 16.02
C ALA A 133 -9.64 6.63 17.38
N ALA A 134 -9.37 7.40 18.44
CA ALA A 134 -9.91 7.18 19.78
C ALA A 134 -11.44 7.35 19.89
N ARG A 135 -12.10 7.92 18.87
CA ARG A 135 -13.57 8.01 18.78
C ARG A 135 -14.23 6.68 18.39
N GLY A 136 -13.45 5.71 17.91
CA GLY A 136 -13.91 4.35 17.66
C GLY A 136 -13.88 3.47 18.92
N GLY A 137 -13.62 2.18 18.74
CA GLY A 137 -13.55 1.20 19.82
C GLY A 137 -12.26 1.33 20.65
N ARG A 138 -12.35 1.21 21.98
CA ARG A 138 -11.19 1.36 22.89
C ARG A 138 -10.45 0.05 23.19
N ARG A 139 -11.02 -1.09 22.81
CA ARG A 139 -10.50 -2.45 23.03
C ARG A 139 -10.89 -3.32 21.86
N ARG A 140 -10.03 -4.29 21.52
CA ARG A 140 -10.30 -5.28 20.47
C ARG A 140 -10.83 -4.61 19.19
N ALA A 141 -10.15 -3.56 18.77
CA ALA A 141 -10.61 -2.71 17.68
C ALA A 141 -9.46 -2.31 16.77
N ILE A 142 -9.79 -2.17 15.49
CA ILE A 142 -9.03 -1.42 14.49
C ILE A 142 -9.89 -0.21 14.14
N ASN A 143 -9.44 0.99 14.51
CA ASN A 143 -10.15 2.22 14.16
C ASN A 143 -9.53 2.81 12.90
N VAL A 144 -10.30 2.85 11.81
CA VAL A 144 -9.86 3.29 10.49
C VAL A 144 -10.29 4.74 10.29
N VAL A 145 -9.33 5.66 10.30
CA VAL A 145 -9.54 7.08 10.04
C VAL A 145 -9.35 7.35 8.54
N LEU A 146 -10.38 7.88 7.91
CA LEU A 146 -10.41 8.19 6.48
C LEU A 146 -10.60 9.69 6.33
N THR A 147 -9.62 10.39 5.74
CA THR A 147 -9.67 11.84 5.57
C THR A 147 -10.07 12.23 4.14
N ALA A 148 -10.99 13.18 4.03
CA ALA A 148 -11.49 13.75 2.78
C ALA A 148 -10.36 14.43 1.97
N PRO A 149 -10.54 14.65 0.65
CA PRO A 149 -9.44 15.08 -0.22
C PRO A 149 -8.88 16.47 0.10
N ASP A 150 -9.66 17.32 0.74
CA ASP A 150 -9.32 18.67 1.16
C ASP A 150 -8.72 18.77 2.58
N VAL A 151 -8.46 17.63 3.23
CA VAL A 151 -7.81 17.55 4.54
C VAL A 151 -6.32 17.28 4.36
N ALA A 152 -5.48 18.22 4.77
CA ALA A 152 -4.03 18.07 4.79
C ALA A 152 -3.60 17.34 6.07
N VAL A 153 -2.77 16.31 5.91
CA VAL A 153 -2.19 15.55 7.04
C VAL A 153 -0.67 15.56 6.91
N ALA A 154 0.04 15.79 8.02
CA ALA A 154 1.50 15.79 8.03
C ALA A 154 2.10 14.50 7.43
N GLY A 155 2.94 14.65 6.40
CA GLY A 155 3.59 13.55 5.68
C GLY A 155 2.73 12.92 4.57
N PHE A 156 1.44 13.24 4.47
CA PHE A 156 0.61 12.84 3.34
C PHE A 156 1.19 13.40 2.03
N CYS A 157 1.12 12.63 0.94
CA CYS A 157 1.57 13.08 -0.38
C CYS A 157 3.05 13.47 -0.49
N SER A 158 3.88 13.05 0.47
CA SER A 158 5.32 13.27 0.44
C SER A 158 6.06 12.01 0.84
N SER A 159 5.66 11.41 1.96
CA SER A 159 6.30 10.20 2.51
C SER A 159 5.38 9.00 2.57
N ARG A 160 4.05 9.22 2.62
CA ARG A 160 3.06 8.16 2.84
C ARG A 160 1.68 8.52 2.31
N CYS A 161 0.89 7.49 2.02
CA CYS A 161 -0.52 7.61 1.63
C CYS A 161 -1.48 7.18 2.76
N GLY A 162 -0.92 6.57 3.80
CA GLY A 162 -1.59 6.15 5.02
C GLY A 162 -0.57 5.71 6.06
N SER A 163 -1.05 5.36 7.24
CA SER A 163 -0.25 4.75 8.31
C SER A 163 -1.09 3.76 9.10
N HIS A 164 -0.44 2.88 9.84
CA HIS A 164 -1.08 2.16 10.94
C HIS A 164 -0.28 2.36 12.22
N GLY A 165 -0.93 2.12 13.35
CA GLY A 165 -0.33 2.25 14.66
C GLY A 165 -1.24 1.74 15.76
N ALA A 166 -0.91 2.06 17.00
CA ALA A 166 -1.74 1.70 18.13
C ALA A 166 -1.77 2.78 19.19
N SER A 167 -2.87 2.79 19.94
CA SER A 167 -2.97 3.62 21.12
C SER A 167 -1.94 3.22 22.17
N PRO A 168 -1.54 4.16 23.05
CA PRO A 168 -0.89 3.80 24.30
C PRO A 168 -1.75 2.79 25.08
N ARG A 169 -1.10 1.94 25.88
CA ARG A 169 -1.82 1.08 26.82
C ARG A 169 -2.45 1.95 27.90
N SER A 170 -3.73 1.73 28.17
CA SER A 170 -4.46 2.43 29.23
C SER A 170 -5.39 1.48 29.98
N ARG A 171 -5.91 1.91 31.14
CA ARG A 171 -6.98 1.17 31.85
C ARG A 171 -8.22 0.97 30.98
N ALA A 172 -8.51 1.90 30.07
CA ALA A 172 -9.63 1.80 29.15
C ALA A 172 -9.38 0.75 28.04
N GLY A 173 -8.14 0.33 27.83
CA GLY A 173 -7.76 -0.63 26.79
C GLY A 173 -6.59 -0.18 25.94
N ARG A 174 -6.36 -0.95 24.87
CA ARG A 174 -5.47 -0.64 23.76
C ARG A 174 -6.18 -1.02 22.46
N PHE A 175 -6.06 -0.20 21.44
CA PHE A 175 -6.60 -0.45 20.10
C PHE A 175 -5.52 -0.22 19.04
N ALA A 176 -5.64 -0.90 17.91
CA ALA A 176 -4.90 -0.57 16.70
C ALA A 176 -5.69 0.46 15.89
N TYR A 177 -5.02 1.25 15.08
CA TYR A 177 -5.66 2.18 14.17
C TYR A 177 -4.95 2.21 12.83
N VAL A 178 -5.71 2.58 11.80
CA VAL A 178 -5.24 2.83 10.45
C VAL A 178 -5.67 4.24 10.10
N TRP A 179 -4.83 4.99 9.40
CA TRP A 179 -5.22 6.22 8.73
C TRP A 179 -4.93 6.10 7.22
N VAL A 180 -5.85 6.60 6.40
CA VAL A 180 -5.67 6.74 4.95
C VAL A 180 -6.22 8.09 4.51
N GLY A 181 -5.44 8.82 3.71
CA GLY A 181 -5.88 10.07 3.10
C GLY A 181 -6.42 9.89 1.69
N ASN A 182 -7.47 10.64 1.33
CA ASN A 182 -7.95 10.70 -0.04
C ASN A 182 -7.00 11.56 -0.91
N PRO A 183 -6.34 10.98 -1.92
CA PRO A 183 -5.30 11.68 -2.67
C PRO A 183 -5.83 12.58 -3.79
N ALA A 184 -7.14 12.54 -4.09
CA ALA A 184 -7.72 13.15 -5.30
C ALA A 184 -7.33 14.61 -5.53
N ALA A 185 -7.26 15.44 -4.48
CA ALA A 185 -6.94 16.86 -4.61
C ALA A 185 -5.47 17.21 -4.40
N GLN A 186 -4.69 16.35 -3.74
CA GLN A 186 -3.33 16.69 -3.29
C GLN A 186 -2.23 15.95 -4.05
N CYS A 187 -2.40 14.66 -4.33
CA CYS A 187 -1.35 13.84 -4.97
C CYS A 187 -1.89 12.58 -5.65
N PRO A 188 -2.83 12.70 -6.60
CA PRO A 188 -3.39 11.53 -7.26
C PRO A 188 -2.29 10.71 -7.97
N GLY A 189 -1.26 11.36 -8.53
CA GLY A 189 -0.12 10.69 -9.16
C GLY A 189 0.79 9.89 -8.21
N GLN A 190 0.75 10.12 -6.90
CA GLN A 190 1.57 9.38 -5.94
C GLN A 190 0.76 8.30 -5.23
N CYS A 191 -0.42 8.65 -4.73
CA CYS A 191 -1.20 7.81 -3.83
C CYS A 191 -2.41 7.14 -4.49
N ALA A 192 -2.67 7.42 -5.78
CA ALA A 192 -3.64 6.71 -6.60
C ALA A 192 -3.02 6.04 -7.82
N TRP A 193 -1.70 5.86 -7.87
CA TRP A 193 -1.08 5.03 -8.91
C TRP A 193 -1.57 3.56 -8.78
N PRO A 194 -2.03 2.90 -9.86
CA PRO A 194 -1.83 3.24 -11.27
C PRO A 194 -3.01 3.96 -11.96
N PHE A 195 -3.97 4.51 -11.22
CA PHE A 195 -5.17 5.18 -11.74
C PHE A 195 -4.98 6.66 -12.09
N HIS A 196 -3.78 7.19 -11.85
CA HIS A 196 -3.39 8.53 -12.26
C HIS A 196 -1.94 8.53 -12.72
N GLN A 197 -1.60 9.47 -13.61
CA GLN A 197 -0.25 9.63 -14.13
C GLN A 197 0.70 9.96 -12.99
N PRO A 198 1.81 9.23 -12.83
CA PRO A 198 2.73 9.46 -11.71
C PRO A 198 3.51 10.76 -11.89
N GLN A 199 3.73 11.46 -10.78
CA GLN A 199 4.48 12.73 -10.78
C GLN A 199 5.95 12.56 -11.18
N TYR A 200 6.53 11.40 -10.85
CA TYR A 200 7.92 11.03 -11.14
C TYR A 200 7.99 9.59 -11.65
N GLY A 201 9.08 9.24 -12.33
CA GLY A 201 9.28 7.90 -12.88
C GLY A 201 8.57 7.69 -14.23
N PRO A 202 8.37 6.42 -14.64
CA PRO A 202 7.80 6.09 -15.95
C PRO A 202 6.40 6.68 -16.13
N GLN A 203 6.20 7.40 -17.24
CA GLN A 203 4.98 8.12 -17.56
C GLN A 203 3.99 7.23 -18.32
N THR A 204 3.66 6.06 -17.75
CA THR A 204 2.69 5.15 -18.35
C THR A 204 1.27 5.72 -18.26
N ALA A 205 0.45 5.38 -19.26
CA ALA A 205 -0.95 5.82 -19.30
C ALA A 205 -1.71 5.30 -18.07
N PRO A 206 -2.54 6.13 -17.41
CA PRO A 206 -3.31 5.70 -16.25
C PRO A 206 -4.29 4.58 -16.59
N LEU A 207 -4.48 3.67 -15.64
CA LEU A 207 -5.48 2.62 -15.72
C LEU A 207 -6.87 3.13 -15.29
N GLY A 208 -7.92 2.46 -15.75
CA GLY A 208 -9.28 2.78 -15.34
C GLY A 208 -9.52 2.39 -13.87
N PRO A 209 -10.01 3.31 -13.01
CA PRO A 209 -10.32 3.04 -11.60
C PRO A 209 -11.57 2.13 -11.47
N PRO A 210 -11.50 0.98 -10.79
CA PRO A 210 -12.59 -0.01 -10.77
C PRO A 210 -13.84 0.43 -10.01
N ASN A 211 -13.77 1.48 -9.20
CA ASN A 211 -14.92 2.09 -8.55
C ASN A 211 -15.31 3.44 -9.17
N GLY A 212 -14.67 3.83 -10.27
CA GLY A 212 -14.96 5.06 -11.01
C GLY A 212 -14.46 6.34 -10.31
N ASP A 213 -13.69 6.22 -9.23
CA ASP A 213 -13.17 7.34 -8.45
C ASP A 213 -11.69 7.10 -8.15
N VAL A 214 -10.82 7.86 -8.84
CA VAL A 214 -9.35 7.77 -8.73
C VAL A 214 -8.90 7.92 -7.27
N GLY A 215 -9.49 8.85 -6.53
CA GLY A 215 -9.13 9.08 -5.13
C GLY A 215 -9.46 7.88 -4.27
N VAL A 216 -10.70 7.39 -4.36
CA VAL A 216 -11.15 6.24 -3.58
C VAL A 216 -10.43 4.95 -3.94
N ASP A 217 -10.16 4.70 -5.23
CA ASP A 217 -9.42 3.51 -5.63
C ASP A 217 -7.95 3.58 -5.16
N GLY A 218 -7.34 4.77 -5.10
CA GLY A 218 -6.06 4.98 -4.42
C GLY A 218 -6.13 4.76 -2.91
N MET A 219 -7.23 5.19 -2.27
CA MET A 219 -7.48 4.90 -0.86
C MET A 219 -7.64 3.40 -0.59
N VAL A 220 -8.27 2.64 -1.49
CA VAL A 220 -8.40 1.18 -1.35
C VAL A 220 -7.03 0.52 -1.31
N VAL A 221 -6.12 0.88 -2.23
CA VAL A 221 -4.74 0.37 -2.24
C VAL A 221 -4.04 0.66 -0.91
N SER A 222 -4.13 1.90 -0.44
CA SER A 222 -3.49 2.32 0.81
C SER A 222 -4.12 1.64 2.03
N LEU A 223 -5.45 1.52 2.06
CA LEU A 223 -6.20 0.85 3.13
C LEU A 223 -5.88 -0.63 3.18
N ALA A 224 -5.79 -1.30 2.03
CA ALA A 224 -5.39 -2.70 1.92
C ALA A 224 -4.01 -2.91 2.55
N SER A 225 -3.04 -2.09 2.17
CA SER A 225 -1.67 -2.15 2.69
C SER A 225 -1.62 -1.93 4.22
N MET A 226 -2.23 -0.83 4.69
CA MET A 226 -2.19 -0.45 6.10
C MET A 226 -3.00 -1.40 6.99
N LEU A 227 -4.10 -1.97 6.49
CA LEU A 227 -4.88 -2.94 7.25
C LEU A 227 -4.11 -4.24 7.44
N VAL A 228 -3.40 -4.72 6.41
CA VAL A 228 -2.52 -5.89 6.55
C VAL A 228 -1.42 -5.59 7.57
N GLY A 229 -0.78 -4.43 7.51
CA GLY A 229 0.19 -3.99 8.52
C GLY A 229 -0.40 -3.94 9.93
N ALA A 230 -1.61 -3.42 10.10
CA ALA A 230 -2.30 -3.41 11.39
C ALA A 230 -2.65 -4.83 11.91
N VAL A 231 -2.80 -5.81 11.01
CA VAL A 231 -3.11 -7.20 11.37
C VAL A 231 -1.85 -8.00 11.67
N THR A 232 -0.76 -7.81 10.93
CA THR A 232 0.50 -8.55 11.09
C THR A 232 1.50 -7.87 12.02
N ASN A 233 1.42 -6.54 12.19
CA ASN A 233 2.28 -5.74 13.06
C ASN A 233 1.50 -4.67 13.87
N PRO A 234 0.40 -5.02 14.58
CA PRO A 234 -0.51 -4.06 15.23
C PRO A 234 0.16 -3.10 16.22
N PHE A 235 1.28 -3.50 16.81
CA PHE A 235 1.92 -2.81 17.93
C PHE A 235 3.40 -2.47 17.67
N GLY A 236 3.86 -2.57 16.42
CA GLY A 236 5.22 -2.25 16.01
C GLY A 236 6.28 -3.27 16.49
N ASN A 237 5.85 -4.50 16.79
CA ASN A 237 6.74 -5.61 17.17
C ASN A 237 6.20 -7.00 16.74
N GLY A 238 5.33 -7.05 15.74
CA GLY A 238 4.83 -8.27 15.11
C GLY A 238 5.76 -8.71 13.98
N PHE A 239 5.28 -8.70 12.73
CA PHE A 239 6.05 -9.10 11.56
C PHE A 239 6.63 -7.92 10.79
N PHE A 240 7.95 -7.89 10.60
CA PHE A 240 8.63 -6.93 9.71
C PHE A 240 10.07 -7.33 9.41
N GLN A 241 10.64 -6.73 8.38
CA GLN A 241 12.05 -6.79 8.01
C GLN A 241 12.73 -5.42 8.21
N GLY A 242 14.01 -5.42 8.56
CA GLY A 242 14.81 -4.21 8.73
C GLY A 242 14.68 -3.58 10.12
N PRO A 243 15.20 -2.34 10.31
CA PRO A 243 15.13 -1.64 11.59
C PRO A 243 13.68 -1.27 11.94
N LYS A 244 13.36 -1.29 13.23
CA LYS A 244 12.01 -1.02 13.75
C LYS A 244 11.53 0.40 13.43
N GLU A 245 12.44 1.34 13.25
CA GLU A 245 12.18 2.75 12.95
C GLU A 245 11.77 2.96 11.49
N ALA A 246 12.13 2.03 10.59
CA ALA A 246 11.78 2.04 9.17
C ALA A 246 11.54 0.61 8.65
N PRO A 247 10.51 -0.07 9.17
CA PRO A 247 10.27 -1.47 8.86
C PRO A 247 9.67 -1.65 7.46
N LEU A 248 10.15 -2.66 6.73
CA LEU A 248 9.41 -3.23 5.60
C LEU A 248 8.45 -4.29 6.14
N GLU A 249 7.18 -4.17 5.78
CA GLU A 249 6.09 -5.05 6.24
C GLU A 249 5.47 -5.79 5.06
N ALA A 250 4.59 -6.75 5.36
CA ALA A 250 3.99 -7.67 4.40
C ALA A 250 3.52 -7.02 3.09
N ALA A 251 2.87 -5.85 3.16
CA ALA A 251 2.40 -5.13 1.97
C ALA A 251 3.39 -4.06 1.47
N THR A 252 4.12 -3.38 2.37
CA THR A 252 5.02 -2.28 1.99
C THR A 252 6.28 -2.77 1.29
N ALA A 253 6.72 -4.01 1.56
CA ALA A 253 7.77 -4.68 0.80
C ALA A 253 7.38 -4.97 -0.67
N CYS A 254 6.07 -4.98 -0.98
CA CYS A 254 5.53 -5.21 -2.31
C CYS A 254 4.94 -3.93 -2.94
N ALA A 255 5.43 -2.76 -2.53
CA ALA A 255 4.93 -1.48 -3.03
C ALA A 255 4.93 -1.44 -4.57
N GLY A 256 3.76 -1.15 -5.15
CA GLY A 256 3.56 -1.03 -6.60
C GLY A 256 3.50 -2.37 -7.36
N VAL A 257 3.56 -3.51 -6.68
CA VAL A 257 3.39 -4.84 -7.27
C VAL A 257 1.92 -5.24 -7.12
N TYR A 258 1.18 -5.31 -8.23
CA TYR A 258 -0.24 -5.70 -8.21
C TYR A 258 -0.54 -6.95 -9.04
N GLY A 259 0.33 -7.30 -9.99
CA GLY A 259 0.17 -8.46 -10.86
C GLY A 259 1.51 -9.12 -11.19
N LYS A 260 1.43 -10.25 -11.89
CA LYS A 260 2.62 -10.97 -12.35
C LYS A 260 3.44 -10.08 -13.28
N GLY A 261 4.77 -10.14 -13.14
CA GLY A 261 5.69 -9.39 -14.00
C GLY A 261 5.71 -7.89 -13.73
N ALA A 262 5.21 -7.41 -12.59
CA ALA A 262 5.31 -6.00 -12.22
C ALA A 262 6.77 -5.52 -12.17
N TYR A 263 6.98 -4.29 -12.61
CA TYR A 263 8.26 -3.57 -12.55
C TYR A 263 7.98 -2.06 -12.51
N PRO A 264 8.97 -1.19 -12.24
CA PRO A 264 8.72 0.26 -12.18
C PRO A 264 8.00 0.77 -13.44
N GLY A 265 6.81 1.34 -13.26
CA GLY A 265 5.96 1.85 -14.35
C GLY A 265 4.91 0.86 -14.88
N PHE A 266 5.04 -0.43 -14.59
CA PHE A 266 4.09 -1.46 -14.98
C PHE A 266 3.55 -2.20 -13.75
N PRO A 267 2.24 -2.09 -13.44
CA PRO A 267 1.67 -2.67 -12.22
C PRO A 267 1.63 -4.21 -12.21
N GLY A 268 1.97 -4.84 -13.33
CA GLY A 268 1.83 -6.27 -13.58
C GLY A 268 0.63 -6.59 -14.45
N GLU A 269 0.48 -7.86 -14.80
CA GLU A 269 -0.69 -8.37 -15.52
C GLU A 269 -1.95 -8.24 -14.64
N LEU A 270 -2.90 -7.42 -15.07
CA LEU A 270 -4.17 -7.16 -14.38
C LEU A 270 -5.36 -7.62 -15.21
N LEU A 271 -6.47 -7.90 -14.54
CA LEU A 271 -7.76 -8.12 -15.21
C LEU A 271 -8.32 -6.77 -15.67
N VAL A 272 -9.05 -6.80 -16.79
CA VAL A 272 -9.75 -5.62 -17.33
C VAL A 272 -11.24 -5.91 -17.38
N ASP A 273 -12.04 -5.00 -16.87
CA ASP A 273 -13.49 -5.04 -17.00
C ASP A 273 -13.89 -4.64 -18.43
N PRO A 274 -14.51 -5.53 -19.22
CA PRO A 274 -14.88 -5.21 -20.60
C PRO A 274 -15.94 -4.11 -20.71
N ALA A 275 -16.75 -3.88 -19.66
CA ALA A 275 -17.81 -2.88 -19.69
C ALA A 275 -17.31 -1.46 -19.38
N THR A 276 -16.31 -1.35 -18.51
CA THR A 276 -15.82 -0.05 -18.00
C THR A 276 -14.39 0.28 -18.42
N GLY A 277 -13.64 -0.71 -18.91
CA GLY A 277 -12.20 -0.59 -19.15
C GLY A 277 -11.36 -0.54 -17.87
N ALA A 278 -11.96 -0.72 -16.69
CA ALA A 278 -11.25 -0.63 -15.42
C ALA A 278 -10.31 -1.81 -15.17
N SER A 279 -9.16 -1.54 -14.56
CA SER A 279 -8.18 -2.57 -14.22
C SER A 279 -8.25 -2.96 -12.75
N TYR A 280 -8.19 -4.27 -12.48
CA TYR A 280 -8.35 -4.82 -11.13
C TYR A 280 -7.61 -6.16 -10.99
N ASN A 281 -7.42 -6.62 -9.75
CA ASN A 281 -6.88 -7.95 -9.47
C ASN A 281 -7.68 -8.73 -8.41
N ALA A 282 -8.73 -8.12 -7.85
CA ALA A 282 -9.56 -8.77 -6.84
C ALA A 282 -11.05 -8.41 -7.02
N ASN A 283 -11.90 -9.43 -7.11
CA ASN A 283 -13.35 -9.28 -6.96
C ASN A 283 -13.72 -9.11 -5.49
N GLY A 284 -14.67 -8.23 -5.22
CA GLY A 284 -15.19 -7.97 -3.89
C GLY A 284 -16.71 -8.11 -3.80
N ALA A 285 -17.20 -7.96 -2.58
CA ALA A 285 -18.62 -8.04 -2.25
C ALA A 285 -19.44 -7.03 -3.07
N ARG A 286 -20.73 -7.33 -3.25
CA ARG A 286 -21.70 -6.50 -3.99
C ARG A 286 -21.27 -6.19 -5.44
N GLY A 287 -20.53 -7.10 -6.07
CA GLY A 287 -20.09 -6.96 -7.46
C GLY A 287 -18.98 -5.91 -7.67
N ARG A 288 -18.37 -5.42 -6.58
CA ARG A 288 -17.27 -4.47 -6.64
C ARG A 288 -15.99 -5.13 -7.14
N LYS A 289 -15.10 -4.34 -7.73
CA LYS A 289 -13.77 -4.74 -8.16
C LYS A 289 -12.75 -3.84 -7.47
N TYR A 290 -11.59 -4.39 -7.16
CA TYR A 290 -10.55 -3.69 -6.40
C TYR A 290 -9.16 -4.04 -6.95
N LEU A 291 -8.24 -3.11 -6.74
CA LEU A 291 -6.82 -3.33 -6.87
C LEU A 291 -6.22 -3.39 -5.46
N VAL A 292 -5.56 -4.52 -5.14
CA VAL A 292 -4.89 -4.74 -3.86
C VAL A 292 -3.40 -5.04 -4.11
N PRO A 293 -2.48 -4.56 -3.26
CA PRO A 293 -1.05 -4.82 -3.43
C PRO A 293 -0.75 -6.30 -3.23
N ALA A 294 0.30 -6.81 -3.87
CA ALA A 294 0.86 -8.09 -3.48
C ALA A 294 1.28 -8.06 -2.00
N LEU A 295 1.29 -9.23 -1.38
CA LEU A 295 1.75 -9.42 -0.01
C LEU A 295 2.91 -10.41 -0.05
N VAL A 296 3.95 -10.15 0.73
CA VAL A 296 5.02 -11.12 0.94
C VAL A 296 4.40 -12.41 1.49
N ASP A 297 4.67 -13.52 0.84
CA ASP A 297 4.20 -14.84 1.28
C ASP A 297 5.24 -15.41 2.25
N PRO A 298 4.94 -15.55 3.55
CA PRO A 298 5.93 -16.00 4.53
C PRO A 298 6.36 -17.46 4.34
N ASP A 299 5.68 -18.25 3.50
CA ASP A 299 6.04 -19.65 3.23
C ASP A 299 7.02 -19.81 2.06
N THR A 300 7.05 -18.86 1.13
CA THR A 300 7.79 -18.97 -0.15
C THR A 300 8.83 -17.88 -0.37
N SER A 301 9.00 -16.97 0.59
CA SER A 301 9.91 -15.81 0.50
C SER A 301 11.19 -15.99 1.28
#